data_AF-A0A369QMW6-F1
#
_entry.id   AF-A0A369QMW6-F1
#
_cell.length_a   1.000
_cell.length_b   1.000
_cell.length_c   1.000
_cell.angle_alpha   90.00
_cell.angle_beta   90.00
_cell.angle_gamma   90.00
#
_symmetry.space_group_name_H-M   'P 1'
#
loop_
_entity.id
_entity.type
_entity.pdbx_description
1 polymer ?
#
loop_
_entity_poly.entity_id
_entity_poly.type
_entity_poly.pdbx_seq_one_letter_code
_entity_poly.pdbx_strand_id
1 'polypeptide(L)'
;MFAQLNLEDLLFIDIETVPGRANFADLDEKFQELWALKARQLAKIEPDPADIYERAGLYAEFGQIVCISIGILRETPAGRYTMRLKSFANTNEKQLLLDLCDLLNTKFTGKSYCLCGHNIKEFDIPYLCRRMLVNDICLPQLVDCTGMKPWEVPHLDTLHLWRFGDTRSYVSLNLLAALFKIPSPKSEMDGSEVARVYYEEQNLEKISHYCEQDVITVAQLLLRFKSLPILLPEDVQST
;
A
#
# COMPACT_ATOMS: atom_id res chain seq x y z
N MET A 1 -13.17 20.98 2.20
CA MET A 1 -12.24 19.94 1.72
C MET A 1 -12.94 18.60 1.56
N PHE A 2 -13.41 17.92 2.61
CA PHE A 2 -14.15 16.63 2.50
C PHE A 2 -15.41 16.65 1.62
N ALA A 3 -16.18 17.74 1.66
CA ALA A 3 -17.43 17.88 0.88
C ALA A 3 -17.20 18.05 -0.63
N GLN A 4 -16.00 18.46 -1.06
CA GLN A 4 -15.65 18.70 -2.47
C GLN A 4 -14.84 17.56 -3.09
N LEU A 5 -14.47 16.55 -2.30
CA LEU A 5 -13.73 15.39 -2.78
C LEU A 5 -14.66 14.47 -3.59
N ASN A 6 -14.39 14.36 -4.89
CA ASN A 6 -15.04 13.38 -5.75
C ASN A 6 -14.37 12.00 -5.55
N LEU A 7 -15.15 11.02 -5.11
CA LEU A 7 -14.65 9.67 -4.84
C LEU A 7 -14.30 8.90 -6.11
N GLU A 8 -14.89 9.25 -7.25
CA GLU A 8 -14.63 8.56 -8.53
C GLU A 8 -13.28 8.91 -9.16
N ASP A 9 -12.66 9.99 -8.68
CA ASP A 9 -11.32 10.45 -9.08
C ASP A 9 -10.21 9.85 -8.19
N LEU A 10 -10.57 9.01 -7.21
CA LEU A 10 -9.61 8.35 -6.32
C LEU A 10 -9.24 6.97 -6.82
N LEU A 11 -7.94 6.70 -6.85
CA LEU A 11 -7.38 5.36 -6.96
C LEU A 11 -6.92 4.91 -5.58
N PHE A 12 -7.69 4.00 -4.99
CA PHE A 12 -7.31 3.35 -3.76
C PHE A 12 -6.16 2.40 -4.06
N ILE A 13 -5.08 2.45 -3.29
CA ILE A 13 -3.89 1.63 -3.50
C ILE A 13 -3.32 1.19 -2.17
N ASP A 14 -2.78 -0.03 -2.18
CA ASP A 14 -2.01 -0.63 -1.10
C ASP A 14 -0.91 -1.52 -1.72
N ILE A 15 0.22 -1.66 -1.05
CA ILE A 15 1.34 -2.50 -1.49
C ILE A 15 1.76 -3.48 -0.40
N GLU A 16 2.11 -4.69 -0.82
CA GLU A 16 2.72 -5.69 0.06
C GLU A 16 4.18 -5.87 -0.25
N THR A 17 4.99 -5.82 0.81
CA THR A 17 6.44 -5.88 0.70
C THR A 17 7.02 -6.99 1.56
N VAL A 18 8.14 -7.53 1.09
CA VAL A 18 8.91 -8.55 1.81
C VAL A 18 10.39 -8.16 1.77
N PRO A 19 11.23 -8.71 2.67
CA PRO A 19 12.68 -8.62 2.52
C PRO A 19 13.14 -8.98 1.09
N GLY A 20 14.29 -8.48 0.63
CA GLY A 20 14.80 -8.80 -0.71
C GLY A 20 15.24 -10.26 -0.85
N ARG A 21 15.59 -10.89 0.27
CA ARG A 21 15.94 -12.29 0.41
C ARG A 21 15.19 -12.90 1.59
N ALA A 22 15.01 -14.22 1.61
CA ALA A 22 14.32 -14.89 2.70
C ALA A 22 15.06 -14.70 4.03
N ASN A 23 16.39 -14.84 4.01
CA ASN A 23 17.22 -14.76 5.21
C ASN A 23 18.35 -13.74 5.06
N PHE A 24 18.85 -13.23 6.18
CA PHE A 24 19.99 -12.33 6.22
C PHE A 24 21.24 -12.94 5.56
N ALA A 25 21.47 -14.24 5.77
CA ALA A 25 22.60 -14.97 5.20
C ALA A 25 22.55 -15.08 3.66
N ASP A 26 21.38 -14.90 3.06
CA ASP A 26 21.17 -14.96 1.60
C ASP A 26 21.47 -13.61 0.91
N LEU A 27 21.70 -12.55 1.69
CA LEU A 27 22.22 -11.28 1.18
C LEU A 27 23.68 -11.44 0.75
N ASP A 28 24.10 -10.65 -0.24
CA ASP A 28 25.53 -10.50 -0.50
C ASP A 28 26.24 -9.80 0.67
N GLU A 29 27.56 -10.00 0.76
CA GLU A 29 28.37 -9.46 1.86
C GLU A 29 28.18 -7.94 2.03
N LYS A 30 28.02 -7.21 0.92
CA LYS A 30 27.88 -5.77 0.99
C LYS A 30 26.55 -5.36 1.61
N PHE A 31 25.47 -6.00 1.21
CA PHE A 31 24.15 -5.74 1.77
C PHE A 31 24.00 -6.25 3.20
N GLN A 32 24.72 -7.30 3.61
CA GLN A 32 24.81 -7.71 5.00
C GLN A 32 25.40 -6.60 5.89
N GLU A 33 26.52 -6.00 5.48
CA GLU A 33 27.13 -4.86 6.19
C GLU A 33 26.18 -3.66 6.29
N LEU A 34 25.52 -3.32 5.18
CA LEU A 34 24.60 -2.18 5.11
C LEU A 34 23.35 -2.41 5.98
N TRP A 35 22.82 -3.63 5.97
CA TRP A 35 21.71 -3.98 6.86
C TRP A 35 22.13 -3.94 8.32
N ALA A 36 23.31 -4.44 8.69
CA ALA A 36 23.81 -4.36 10.06
C ALA A 36 23.92 -2.91 10.58
N LEU A 37 24.35 -1.98 9.72
CA LEU A 37 24.36 -0.55 10.04
C LEU A 37 22.96 -0.01 10.27
N LYS A 38 22.00 -0.37 9.42
CA LYS A 38 20.59 0.02 9.56
C LYS A 38 19.98 -0.56 10.84
N ALA A 39 20.22 -1.84 11.10
CA ALA A 39 19.70 -2.59 12.24
C ALA A 39 20.04 -1.92 13.58
N ARG A 40 21.29 -1.45 13.73
CA ARG A 40 21.73 -0.68 14.90
C ARG A 40 20.96 0.63 15.11
N GLN A 41 20.48 1.26 14.04
CA GLN A 41 19.68 2.49 14.16
C GLN A 41 18.23 2.20 14.58
N LEU A 42 17.74 1.00 14.28
CA LEU A 42 16.35 0.60 14.54
C LEU A 42 16.12 0.08 15.96
N ALA A 43 17.16 -0.47 16.58
CA ALA A 43 17.08 -1.04 17.91
C ALA A 43 17.70 -0.10 18.95
N LYS A 44 17.11 -0.08 20.15
CA LYS A 44 17.62 0.69 21.29
C LYS A 44 18.89 0.07 21.90
N ILE A 45 19.11 -1.22 21.65
CA ILE A 45 20.24 -2.04 22.08
C ILE A 45 20.81 -2.66 20.80
N GLU A 46 22.13 -2.82 20.70
CA GLU A 46 22.79 -3.41 19.54
C GLU A 46 22.22 -4.81 19.25
N PRO A 47 21.42 -4.98 18.18
CA PRO A 47 20.74 -6.23 17.88
C PRO A 47 21.64 -7.14 17.05
N ASP A 48 21.39 -8.45 17.07
CA ASP A 48 21.84 -9.29 15.96
C ASP A 48 21.08 -8.85 14.68
N PRO A 49 21.76 -8.44 13.60
CA PRO A 49 21.09 -8.06 12.35
C PRO A 49 20.17 -9.14 11.79
N ALA A 50 20.48 -10.43 12.02
CA ALA A 50 19.66 -11.55 11.58
C ALA A 50 18.30 -11.59 12.30
N ASP A 51 18.28 -11.33 13.61
CA ASP A 51 17.07 -11.40 14.44
C ASP A 51 16.01 -10.37 14.05
N ILE A 52 16.41 -9.27 13.43
CA ILE A 52 15.48 -8.21 13.00
C ILE A 52 15.31 -8.14 11.49
N TYR A 53 15.92 -9.05 10.73
CA TYR A 53 15.96 -9.00 9.28
C TYR A 53 14.56 -9.10 8.63
N GLU A 54 13.58 -9.70 9.30
CA GLU A 54 12.18 -9.68 8.87
C GLU A 54 11.66 -8.25 8.55
N ARG A 55 12.18 -7.24 9.28
CA ARG A 55 11.81 -5.83 9.08
C ARG A 55 12.41 -5.22 7.82
N ALA A 56 13.32 -5.91 7.11
CA ALA A 56 13.92 -5.43 5.87
C ALA A 56 12.86 -5.12 4.80
N GLY A 57 11.73 -5.84 4.81
CA GLY A 57 10.59 -5.54 3.92
C GLY A 57 10.00 -4.15 4.11
N LEU A 58 10.20 -3.49 5.24
CA LEU A 58 9.70 -2.13 5.50
C LEU A 58 10.62 -1.04 4.92
N TYR A 59 11.76 -1.41 4.33
CA TYR A 59 12.74 -0.49 3.78
C TYR A 59 13.00 -0.81 2.32
N ALA A 60 12.65 0.11 1.41
CA ALA A 60 12.75 -0.11 -0.03
C ALA A 60 14.17 -0.44 -0.51
N GLU A 61 15.19 -0.06 0.25
CA GLU A 61 16.58 -0.39 -0.01
C GLU A 61 16.91 -1.87 0.23
N PHE A 62 16.15 -2.55 1.09
CA PHE A 62 16.40 -3.92 1.54
C PHE A 62 15.26 -4.90 1.27
N GLY A 63 14.11 -4.41 0.82
CA GLY A 63 12.93 -5.19 0.48
C GLY A 63 12.59 -5.17 -1.01
N GLN A 64 11.46 -5.79 -1.34
CA GLN A 64 10.85 -5.82 -2.66
C GLN A 64 9.32 -5.81 -2.54
N ILE A 65 8.64 -5.32 -3.58
CA ILE A 65 7.18 -5.37 -3.68
C ILE A 65 6.77 -6.69 -4.33
N VAL A 66 5.83 -7.38 -3.72
CA VAL A 66 5.31 -8.68 -4.20
C VAL A 66 3.84 -8.63 -4.61
N CYS A 67 3.10 -7.63 -4.10
CA CYS A 67 1.73 -7.38 -4.51
C CYS A 67 1.42 -5.89 -4.50
N ILE A 68 0.58 -5.44 -5.44
CA ILE A 68 -0.04 -4.12 -5.46
C ILE A 68 -1.51 -4.30 -5.81
N SER A 69 -2.41 -3.81 -4.95
CA SER A 69 -3.84 -3.78 -5.25
C SER A 69 -4.29 -2.36 -5.53
N ILE A 70 -5.12 -2.18 -6.56
CA ILE A 70 -5.74 -0.90 -6.90
C ILE A 70 -7.24 -1.04 -6.96
N GLY A 71 -7.93 -0.09 -6.35
CA GLY A 71 -9.37 0.03 -6.33
C GLY A 71 -9.85 1.36 -6.89
N ILE A 72 -11.03 1.35 -7.50
CA ILE A 72 -11.70 2.58 -7.92
C ILE A 72 -13.20 2.51 -7.67
N LEU A 73 -13.75 3.58 -7.11
CA LEU A 73 -15.17 3.71 -6.85
C LEU A 73 -15.91 4.25 -8.07
N ARG A 74 -17.13 3.77 -8.27
CA ARG A 74 -18.07 4.24 -9.30
C ARG A 74 -19.44 4.43 -8.71
N GLU A 75 -20.02 5.60 -8.93
CA GLU A 75 -21.37 5.88 -8.48
C GLU A 75 -22.38 5.28 -9.46
N THR A 76 -23.36 4.57 -8.92
CA THR A 76 -24.48 4.02 -9.67
C THR A 76 -25.58 5.08 -9.82
N PRO A 77 -26.48 4.94 -10.81
CA PRO A 77 -27.61 5.86 -10.95
C PRO A 77 -28.54 5.94 -9.72
N ALA A 78 -28.47 4.94 -8.83
CA ALA A 78 -29.21 4.91 -7.58
C ALA A 78 -28.51 5.65 -6.42
N GLY A 79 -27.39 6.33 -6.68
CA GLY A 79 -26.61 7.06 -5.67
C GLY A 79 -25.80 6.16 -4.72
N ARG A 80 -25.57 4.90 -5.10
CA ARG A 80 -24.70 3.95 -4.36
C ARG A 80 -23.35 3.81 -5.04
N TYR A 81 -22.30 3.57 -4.27
CA TYR A 81 -20.99 3.25 -4.83
C TYR A 81 -20.80 1.75 -5.06
N THR A 82 -20.13 1.43 -6.15
CA THR A 82 -19.54 0.11 -6.44
C THR A 82 -18.04 0.25 -6.58
N MET A 83 -17.30 -0.84 -6.42
CA MET A 83 -15.84 -0.84 -6.48
C MET A 83 -15.34 -1.85 -7.49
N ARG A 84 -14.37 -1.43 -8.31
CA ARG A 84 -13.59 -2.33 -9.14
C ARG A 84 -12.18 -2.41 -8.58
N LEU A 85 -11.70 -3.63 -8.39
CA LEU A 85 -10.36 -3.95 -7.91
C LEU A 85 -9.56 -4.58 -9.04
N LYS A 86 -8.26 -4.33 -9.00
CA LYS A 86 -7.26 -5.02 -9.80
C LYS A 86 -6.00 -5.20 -8.98
N SER A 87 -5.47 -6.42 -8.99
CA SER A 87 -4.28 -6.77 -8.23
C SER A 87 -3.15 -7.22 -9.16
N PHE A 88 -1.93 -6.85 -8.80
CA PHE A 88 -0.72 -7.25 -9.49
C PHE A 88 0.15 -7.99 -8.47
N ALA A 89 0.25 -9.30 -8.59
CA ALA A 89 1.09 -10.13 -7.74
C ALA A 89 2.04 -10.94 -8.61
N ASN A 90 3.35 -10.85 -8.36
CA ASN A 90 4.37 -11.50 -9.18
C ASN A 90 5.66 -11.69 -8.38
N THR A 91 6.35 -12.82 -8.58
CA THR A 91 7.69 -13.03 -8.01
C THR A 91 8.76 -12.19 -8.72
N ASN A 92 8.46 -11.67 -9.91
CA ASN A 92 9.28 -10.70 -10.62
C ASN A 92 8.74 -9.28 -10.38
N GLU A 93 9.32 -8.58 -9.41
CA GLU A 93 8.96 -7.21 -9.04
C GLU A 93 8.97 -6.26 -10.26
N LYS A 94 9.96 -6.37 -11.15
CA LYS A 94 10.05 -5.50 -12.33
C LYS A 94 8.84 -5.64 -13.24
N GLN A 95 8.36 -6.86 -13.46
CA GLN A 95 7.17 -7.10 -14.29
C GLN A 95 5.92 -6.52 -13.62
N LEU A 96 5.74 -6.76 -12.32
CA LEU A 96 4.64 -6.20 -11.53
C LEU A 96 4.61 -4.66 -11.60
N LEU A 97 5.76 -4.00 -11.49
CA LEU A 97 5.87 -2.55 -11.59
C LEU A 97 5.58 -2.03 -12.99
N LEU A 98 6.02 -2.72 -14.04
CA LEU A 98 5.71 -2.36 -15.43
C LEU A 98 4.21 -2.48 -15.71
N ASP A 99 3.57 -3.55 -15.24
CA ASP A 99 2.12 -3.77 -15.42
C ASP A 99 1.29 -2.67 -14.72
N LEU A 100 1.74 -2.22 -13.55
CA LEU A 100 1.16 -1.06 -12.87
C LEU A 100 1.36 0.21 -13.70
N CYS A 101 2.58 0.50 -14.15
CA CYS A 101 2.88 1.68 -14.97
C CYS A 101 2.01 1.73 -16.22
N ASP A 102 1.81 0.60 -16.90
CA ASP A 102 0.96 0.48 -18.08
C ASP A 102 -0.50 0.80 -17.74
N LEU A 103 -1.03 0.28 -16.62
CA LEU A 103 -2.38 0.63 -16.18
C LEU A 103 -2.52 2.14 -15.95
N LEU A 104 -1.60 2.74 -15.20
CA LEU A 104 -1.64 4.17 -14.85
C LEU A 104 -1.53 5.06 -16.09
N ASN A 105 -0.59 4.75 -16.98
CA ASN A 105 -0.33 5.55 -18.18
C ASN A 105 -1.36 5.34 -19.29
N THR A 106 -2.17 4.28 -19.26
CA THR A 106 -3.18 4.02 -20.31
C THR A 106 -4.61 4.31 -19.87
N LYS A 107 -4.97 4.07 -18.62
CA LYS A 107 -6.35 4.18 -18.12
C LYS A 107 -6.61 5.43 -17.28
N PHE A 108 -5.59 5.94 -16.61
CA PHE A 108 -5.71 7.04 -15.66
C PHE A 108 -5.03 8.30 -16.16
N THR A 109 -5.26 8.59 -17.45
CA THR A 109 -4.79 9.80 -18.13
C THR A 109 -5.92 10.81 -18.33
N GLY A 110 -5.58 12.10 -18.37
CA GLY A 110 -6.50 13.18 -18.78
C GLY A 110 -7.48 13.73 -17.73
N LYS A 111 -7.75 12.99 -16.64
CA LYS A 111 -8.43 13.54 -15.44
C LYS A 111 -7.44 13.76 -14.30
N SER A 112 -7.79 14.64 -13.37
CA SER A 112 -7.05 14.82 -12.11
C SER A 112 -7.33 13.69 -11.13
N TYR A 113 -6.88 12.47 -11.47
CA TYR A 113 -6.89 11.35 -10.52
C TYR A 113 -5.90 11.62 -9.39
N CYS A 114 -6.16 11.06 -8.21
CA CYS A 114 -5.16 10.98 -7.15
C CYS A 114 -5.19 9.64 -6.42
N LEU A 115 -4.03 9.21 -5.96
CA LEU A 115 -3.89 8.00 -5.15
C LEU A 115 -4.44 8.24 -3.74
N CYS A 116 -5.09 7.22 -3.18
CA CYS A 116 -5.61 7.21 -1.83
C CYS A 116 -5.23 5.92 -1.12
N GLY A 117 -4.80 6.02 0.14
CA GLY A 117 -4.43 4.85 0.94
C GLY A 117 -4.44 5.17 2.44
N HIS A 118 -3.91 4.27 3.25
CA HIS A 118 -3.72 4.47 4.68
C HIS A 118 -2.24 4.54 5.00
N ASN A 119 -1.77 5.68 5.54
CA ASN A 119 -0.33 5.94 5.72
C ASN A 119 0.48 5.96 4.39
N ILE A 120 -0.23 6.10 3.27
CA ILE A 120 0.28 6.03 1.90
C ILE A 120 1.38 7.06 1.61
N LYS A 121 1.35 8.21 2.28
CA LYS A 121 2.35 9.28 2.08
C LYS A 121 3.66 9.02 2.80
N GLU A 122 3.61 8.29 3.91
CA GLU A 122 4.80 7.97 4.71
C GLU A 122 5.40 6.61 4.33
N PHE A 123 4.62 5.73 3.67
CA PHE A 123 5.06 4.38 3.31
C PHE A 123 4.94 4.08 1.80
N ASP A 124 3.74 3.78 1.30
CA ASP A 124 3.51 3.14 -0.01
C ASP A 124 4.09 3.95 -1.18
N ILE A 125 3.76 5.24 -1.31
CA ILE A 125 4.22 6.05 -2.45
C ILE A 125 5.74 6.21 -2.45
N PRO A 126 6.39 6.64 -1.34
CA PRO A 126 7.85 6.67 -1.29
C PRO A 126 8.50 5.31 -1.60
N TYR A 127 7.94 4.22 -1.09
CA TYR A 127 8.47 2.87 -1.30
C TYR A 127 8.36 2.49 -2.78
N LEU A 128 7.18 2.66 -3.37
CA LEU A 128 6.89 2.39 -4.78
C LEU A 128 7.83 3.17 -5.70
N CYS A 129 7.99 4.48 -5.49
CA CYS A 129 8.91 5.31 -6.26
C CYS A 129 10.35 4.78 -6.18
N ARG A 130 10.84 4.48 -4.99
CA ARG A 130 12.21 3.96 -4.80
C ARG A 130 12.41 2.63 -5.51
N ARG A 131 11.43 1.71 -5.43
CA ARG A 131 11.53 0.40 -6.10
C ARG A 131 11.44 0.49 -7.62
N MET A 132 10.65 1.42 -8.16
CA MET A 132 10.68 1.72 -9.60
C MET A 132 12.07 2.18 -10.04
N LEU A 133 12.70 3.09 -9.29
CA LEU A 133 14.06 3.56 -9.61
C LEU A 133 15.09 2.43 -9.51
N VAL A 134 15.02 1.59 -8.47
CA VAL A 134 15.92 0.41 -8.32
C VAL A 134 15.77 -0.57 -9.48
N ASN A 135 14.59 -0.64 -10.11
CA ASN A 135 14.31 -1.52 -11.25
C ASN A 135 14.50 -0.85 -12.63
N ASP A 136 15.09 0.35 -12.67
CA ASP A 136 15.27 1.17 -13.89
C ASP A 136 13.94 1.50 -14.60
N ILE A 137 12.90 1.81 -13.84
CA ILE A 137 11.56 2.16 -14.35
C ILE A 137 11.31 3.66 -14.15
N CYS A 138 10.91 4.34 -15.22
CA CYS A 138 10.47 5.74 -15.15
C CYS A 138 9.17 5.86 -14.36
N LEU A 139 9.11 6.83 -13.45
CA LEU A 139 7.94 7.07 -12.61
C LEU A 139 6.75 7.56 -13.46
N PRO A 140 5.56 6.95 -13.35
CA PRO A 140 4.34 7.50 -13.90
C PRO A 140 4.03 8.86 -13.26
N GLN A 141 3.52 9.80 -14.04
CA GLN A 141 3.18 11.15 -13.56
C GLN A 141 2.26 11.13 -12.33
N LEU A 142 1.35 10.14 -12.25
CA LEU A 142 0.42 10.02 -11.13
C LEU A 142 1.11 9.66 -9.81
N VAL A 143 2.27 9.00 -9.85
CA VAL A 143 3.01 8.54 -8.66
C VAL A 143 4.15 9.51 -8.32
N ASP A 144 4.70 10.17 -9.35
CA ASP A 144 5.87 11.05 -9.22
C ASP A 144 5.57 12.31 -8.37
N CYS A 145 6.06 12.28 -7.13
CA CYS A 145 6.00 13.39 -6.19
C CYS A 145 7.34 14.12 -6.04
N THR A 146 8.28 13.90 -6.96
CA THR A 146 9.65 14.45 -6.85
C THR A 146 9.63 15.97 -6.81
N GLY A 147 10.33 16.55 -5.83
CA GLY A 147 10.43 18.00 -5.65
C GLY A 147 9.19 18.68 -5.06
N MET A 148 8.10 17.95 -4.83
CA MET A 148 6.93 18.47 -4.15
C MET A 148 7.18 18.58 -2.64
N LYS A 149 6.64 19.63 -2.02
CA LYS A 149 6.59 19.71 -0.56
C LYS A 149 5.51 18.75 -0.02
N PRO A 150 5.60 18.28 1.23
CA PRO A 150 4.65 17.30 1.77
C PRO A 150 3.16 17.71 1.66
N TRP A 151 2.86 19.01 1.72
CA TRP A 151 1.50 19.55 1.57
C TRP A 151 1.06 19.78 0.12
N GLU A 152 1.98 19.71 -0.84
CA GLU A 152 1.70 19.82 -2.29
C GLU A 152 1.39 18.45 -2.89
N VAL A 153 1.75 17.35 -2.21
CA VAL A 153 1.45 15.98 -2.65
C VAL A 153 -0.07 15.78 -2.75
N PRO A 154 -0.61 15.52 -3.96
CA PRO A 154 -2.04 15.50 -4.22
C PRO A 154 -2.75 14.26 -3.68
N HIS A 155 -1.98 13.26 -3.22
CA HIS A 155 -2.52 12.01 -2.68
C HIS A 155 -3.31 12.23 -1.40
N LEU A 156 -4.27 11.33 -1.17
CA LEU A 156 -5.14 11.37 -0.02
C LEU A 156 -4.77 10.26 0.96
N ASP A 157 -4.48 10.62 2.20
CA ASP A 157 -4.05 9.67 3.20
C ASP A 157 -5.08 9.61 4.34
N THR A 158 -5.73 8.46 4.50
CA THR A 158 -6.79 8.30 5.51
C THR A 158 -6.26 8.43 6.94
N LEU A 159 -4.99 8.11 7.20
CA LEU A 159 -4.35 8.37 8.48
C LEU A 159 -4.24 9.88 8.73
N HIS A 160 -3.82 10.65 7.72
CA HIS A 160 -3.76 12.12 7.83
C HIS A 160 -5.13 12.74 8.00
N LEU A 161 -6.14 12.23 7.28
CA LEU A 161 -7.52 12.67 7.41
C LEU A 161 -8.06 12.45 8.82
N TRP A 162 -7.70 11.32 9.45
CA TRP A 162 -8.10 10.99 10.82
C TRP A 162 -7.41 11.87 11.87
N ARG A 163 -6.19 12.33 11.61
CA ARG A 163 -5.40 13.08 12.61
C ARG A 163 -6.04 14.41 13.03
N PHE A 164 -6.86 15.06 12.19
CA PHE A 164 -7.44 16.40 12.47
C PHE A 164 -6.41 17.44 12.97
N GLY A 165 -5.14 17.33 12.52
CA GLY A 165 -4.02 18.17 12.96
C GLY A 165 -3.17 17.60 14.10
N ASP A 166 -3.55 16.47 14.71
CA ASP A 166 -2.73 15.73 15.68
C ASP A 166 -1.65 14.91 14.98
N THR A 167 -0.43 15.45 14.96
CA THR A 167 0.73 14.82 14.31
C THR A 167 1.39 13.71 15.13
N ARG A 168 0.92 13.43 16.35
CA ARG A 168 1.57 12.47 17.27
C ARG A 168 0.88 11.11 17.35
N SER A 169 -0.26 10.95 16.68
CA SER A 169 -1.07 9.74 16.78
C SER A 169 -1.01 8.95 15.48
N TYR A 170 -0.22 7.86 15.48
CA TYR A 170 -0.39 6.77 14.54
C TYR A 170 -1.60 5.94 14.98
N VAL A 171 -2.46 5.58 14.03
CA VAL A 171 -3.56 4.63 14.24
C VAL A 171 -3.52 3.64 13.08
N SER A 172 -3.70 2.35 13.37
CA SER A 172 -3.71 1.34 12.32
C SER A 172 -5.04 1.33 11.56
N LEU A 173 -5.01 0.88 10.31
CA LEU A 173 -6.21 0.68 9.48
C LEU A 173 -7.21 -0.25 10.19
N ASN A 174 -6.73 -1.34 10.78
CA ASN A 174 -7.55 -2.30 11.50
C ASN A 174 -8.28 -1.67 12.70
N LEU A 175 -7.60 -0.82 13.49
CA LEU A 175 -8.25 -0.12 14.60
C LEU A 175 -9.32 0.86 14.10
N LEU A 176 -9.06 1.58 13.01
CA LEU A 176 -10.08 2.45 12.41
C LEU A 176 -11.27 1.63 11.86
N ALA A 177 -11.01 0.53 11.17
CA ALA A 177 -12.07 -0.34 10.66
C ALA A 177 -12.98 -0.84 11.79
N ALA A 178 -12.39 -1.30 12.91
CA ALA A 178 -13.13 -1.72 14.08
C ALA A 178 -13.97 -0.59 14.70
N LEU A 179 -13.41 0.62 14.86
CA LEU A 179 -14.11 1.79 15.39
C LEU A 179 -15.33 2.17 14.54
N PHE A 180 -15.20 2.10 13.22
CA PHE A 180 -16.27 2.42 12.27
C PHE A 180 -17.20 1.26 11.95
N LYS A 181 -17.03 0.12 12.64
CA LYS A 181 -17.81 -1.11 12.43
C LYS A 181 -17.84 -1.53 10.95
N ILE A 182 -16.70 -1.36 10.30
CA ILE A 182 -16.51 -1.81 8.93
C ILE A 182 -16.26 -3.31 9.00
N PRO A 183 -17.07 -4.13 8.30
CA PRO A 183 -16.82 -5.55 8.22
C PRO A 183 -15.50 -5.74 7.47
N SER A 184 -14.46 -6.07 8.21
CA SER A 184 -13.26 -6.67 7.66
C SER A 184 -13.48 -8.18 7.73
N PRO A 185 -13.33 -8.93 6.63
CA PRO A 185 -13.21 -10.37 6.76
C PRO A 185 -12.08 -10.64 7.76
N LYS A 186 -12.23 -11.64 8.63
CA LYS A 186 -11.09 -12.09 9.43
C LYS A 186 -10.01 -12.51 8.44
N SER A 187 -9.03 -11.66 8.18
CA SER A 187 -7.92 -12.04 7.33
C SER A 187 -7.22 -13.18 8.04
N GLU A 188 -6.94 -14.26 7.30
CA GLU A 188 -6.17 -15.41 7.81
C GLU A 188 -4.67 -15.07 7.94
N MET A 189 -4.35 -13.78 8.00
CA MET A 189 -3.05 -13.20 7.76
C MET A 189 -3.00 -11.76 8.27
N ASP A 190 -1.89 -11.35 8.86
CA ASP A 190 -1.55 -9.94 9.06
C ASP A 190 -0.28 -9.54 8.29
N GLY A 191 0.02 -8.23 8.26
CA GLY A 191 1.18 -7.70 7.55
C GLY A 191 2.54 -8.27 7.99
N SER A 192 2.65 -8.83 9.20
CA SER A 192 3.89 -9.48 9.66
C SER A 192 4.10 -10.87 9.04
N GLU A 193 3.03 -11.50 8.55
CA GLU A 193 3.07 -12.82 7.94
C GLU A 193 3.41 -12.80 6.44
N VAL A 194 3.45 -11.63 5.80
CA VAL A 194 3.65 -11.48 4.34
C VAL A 194 4.93 -12.14 3.87
N ALA A 195 6.03 -11.92 4.57
CA ALA A 195 7.31 -12.55 4.26
C ALA A 195 7.24 -14.08 4.36
N ARG A 196 6.61 -14.60 5.41
CA ARG A 196 6.43 -16.05 5.65
C ARG A 196 5.58 -16.68 4.54
N VAL A 197 4.43 -16.09 4.21
CA VAL A 197 3.54 -16.59 3.16
C VAL A 197 4.20 -16.53 1.78
N TYR A 198 5.01 -15.50 1.51
CA TYR A 198 5.74 -15.39 0.25
C TYR A 198 6.86 -16.42 0.12
N TYR A 199 7.72 -16.53 1.13
CA TYR A 199 8.93 -17.35 1.04
C TYR A 199 8.70 -18.83 1.36
N GLU A 200 7.84 -19.14 2.34
CA GLU A 200 7.60 -20.51 2.79
C GLU A 200 6.38 -21.13 2.12
N GLU A 201 5.25 -20.41 2.10
CA GLU A 201 4.01 -20.94 1.50
C GLU A 201 3.94 -20.73 -0.02
N GLN A 202 4.73 -19.78 -0.57
CA GLN A 202 4.73 -19.39 -1.99
C GLN A 202 3.34 -19.02 -2.51
N ASN A 203 2.52 -18.42 -1.64
CA ASN A 203 1.10 -18.19 -1.92
C ASN A 203 0.81 -16.71 -2.21
N LEU A 204 1.13 -16.30 -3.44
CA LEU A 204 0.83 -14.94 -3.92
C LEU A 204 -0.66 -14.63 -3.97
N GLU A 205 -1.52 -15.62 -4.18
CA GLU A 205 -2.97 -15.42 -4.20
C GLU A 205 -3.49 -14.99 -2.82
N LYS A 206 -2.99 -15.61 -1.75
CA LYS A 206 -3.30 -15.23 -0.36
C LYS A 206 -2.86 -13.80 -0.06
N ILE A 207 -1.65 -13.42 -0.49
CA ILE A 207 -1.12 -12.05 -0.33
C ILE A 207 -1.97 -11.05 -1.13
N SER A 208 -2.34 -11.39 -2.36
CA SER A 208 -3.21 -10.57 -3.20
C SER A 208 -4.56 -10.34 -2.57
N HIS A 209 -5.18 -11.40 -2.02
CA HIS A 209 -6.46 -11.26 -1.34
C HIS A 209 -6.35 -10.37 -0.09
N TYR A 210 -5.29 -10.51 0.71
CA TYR A 210 -5.04 -9.65 1.86
C TYR A 210 -4.93 -8.17 1.46
N CYS A 211 -4.10 -7.87 0.47
CA CYS A 211 -3.91 -6.52 -0.06
C CYS A 211 -5.21 -5.92 -0.63
N GLU A 212 -6.05 -6.72 -1.32
CA GLU A 212 -7.38 -6.30 -1.77
C GLU A 212 -8.29 -5.90 -0.61
N GLN A 213 -8.26 -6.66 0.49
CA GLN A 213 -9.08 -6.34 1.67
C GLN A 213 -8.66 -5.02 2.32
N ASP A 214 -7.37 -4.68 2.34
CA ASP A 214 -6.91 -3.40 2.86
C ASP A 214 -7.37 -2.25 1.94
N VAL A 215 -7.27 -2.40 0.62
CA VAL A 215 -7.82 -1.42 -0.35
C VAL A 215 -9.33 -1.21 -0.18
N ILE A 216 -10.11 -2.29 -0.04
CA ILE A 216 -11.56 -2.21 0.25
C ILE A 216 -11.81 -1.49 1.58
N THR A 217 -11.03 -1.82 2.61
CA THR A 217 -11.19 -1.24 3.95
C THR A 217 -10.92 0.26 3.94
N VAL A 218 -9.88 0.72 3.23
CA VAL A 218 -9.61 2.16 3.04
C VAL A 218 -10.78 2.85 2.33
N ALA A 219 -11.32 2.25 1.27
CA ALA A 219 -12.47 2.82 0.56
C ALA A 219 -13.72 2.92 1.46
N GLN A 220 -14.03 1.86 2.21
CA GLN A 220 -15.14 1.85 3.18
C GLN A 220 -14.93 2.89 4.28
N LEU A 221 -13.70 3.06 4.77
CA LEU A 221 -13.37 4.07 5.78
C LEU A 221 -13.62 5.48 5.26
N LEU A 222 -13.24 5.76 4.02
CA LEU A 222 -13.49 7.06 3.42
C LEU A 222 -14.98 7.32 3.17
N LEU A 223 -15.75 6.29 2.77
CA LEU A 223 -17.21 6.37 2.72
C LEU A 223 -17.80 6.72 4.09
N ARG A 224 -17.32 6.07 5.16
CA ARG A 224 -17.74 6.38 6.54
C ARG A 224 -17.36 7.78 6.99
N PHE A 225 -16.16 8.27 6.65
CA PHE A 225 -15.76 9.66 6.92
C PHE A 225 -16.69 10.67 6.24
N LYS A 226 -17.26 10.31 5.08
CA LYS A 226 -18.26 11.10 4.36
C LYS A 226 -19.72 10.81 4.78
N SER A 227 -19.93 10.02 5.83
CA SER A 227 -21.25 9.59 6.31
C SER A 227 -22.09 8.86 5.25
N LEU A 228 -21.43 8.15 4.33
CA LEU A 228 -22.05 7.34 3.29
C LEU A 228 -22.21 5.87 3.74
N PRO A 229 -23.15 5.12 3.13
CA PRO A 229 -23.22 3.68 3.34
C PRO A 229 -21.94 3.00 2.85
N ILE A 230 -21.59 1.87 3.49
CA ILE A 230 -20.49 1.00 3.05
C ILE A 230 -20.89 0.21 1.81
N LEU A 231 -19.89 -0.37 1.16
CA LEU A 231 -20.08 -1.35 0.09
C LEU A 231 -20.64 -2.66 0.66
N LEU A 232 -21.54 -3.29 -0.09
CA LEU A 232 -21.92 -4.68 0.13
C LEU A 232 -20.97 -5.61 -0.63
N PRO A 233 -20.85 -6.90 -0.27
CA PRO A 233 -20.00 -7.85 -0.98
C PRO A 233 -20.26 -7.89 -2.50
N GLU A 234 -21.52 -7.81 -2.91
CA GLU A 234 -21.92 -7.78 -4.32
C GLU A 234 -21.58 -6.48 -5.06
N ASP A 235 -21.25 -5.40 -4.33
CA ASP A 235 -20.83 -4.11 -4.92
C ASP A 235 -19.34 -4.12 -5.34
N VAL A 236 -18.59 -5.16 -4.95
CA VAL A 236 -17.14 -5.28 -5.19
C VAL A 236 -16.87 -6.28 -6.31
N GLN A 237 -16.10 -5.87 -7.32
CA GLN A 237 -15.68 -6.71 -8.44
C GLN A 237 -14.16 -6.71 -8.54
N SER A 238 -13.51 -7.87 -8.38
CA SER A 238 -12.05 -8.00 -8.57
C SER A 238 -11.73 -8.64 -9.93
N THR A 239 -10.63 -8.21 -10.55
CA THR A 239 -10.14 -8.67 -11.86
C THR A 239 -8.63 -8.81 -11.91
#